data_AF-A0A4Z0LV16-F1
#
_entry.id   AF-A0A4Z0LV16-F1
#
_cell.length_a   1.000
_cell.length_b   1.000
_cell.length_c   1.000
_cell.angle_alpha   90.00
_cell.angle_beta   90.00
_cell.angle_gamma   90.00
#
_symmetry.space_group_name_H-M   'P 1'
#
loop_
_entity.id
_entity.type
_entity.pdbx_description
1 polymer ?
#
loop_
_entity_poly.entity_id
_entity_poly.type
_entity_poly.pdbx_seq_one_letter_code
_entity_poly.pdbx_strand_id
1 'polypeptide(L)'
;MSKLRFLCPTHRGWLDANPEAAHALWQSSRQRSLELLEEQDFTAAARHAGAAYEAAGILLSQDAAPAAPEIGRFTDATALLGELLLIVGEREAARLVNAAAISRMEQLLVSGVHRRLVLACCERLLGSPAGITPQPQPVPVSTSLH
;
A
#
# COMPACT_ATOMS: atom_id res chain seq x y z
N MET A 1 2.70 4.91 20.94
CA MET A 1 2.73 4.81 19.46
C MET A 1 1.49 5.49 18.91
N SER A 2 1.63 6.72 18.44
CA SER A 2 0.55 7.42 17.74
C SER A 2 0.35 6.71 16.41
N LYS A 3 -0.69 5.87 16.30
CA LYS A 3 -1.09 5.29 15.00
C LYS A 3 -1.45 6.45 14.09
N LEU A 4 -0.76 6.63 12.98
CA LEU A 4 -1.28 7.45 11.89
C LEU A 4 -2.65 6.85 11.51
N ARG A 5 -3.69 7.69 11.50
CA ARG A 5 -5.06 7.27 11.18
C ARG A 5 -5.55 8.12 10.02
N PHE A 6 -5.88 7.47 8.93
CA PHE A 6 -6.39 8.11 7.71
C PHE A 6 -7.90 7.91 7.58
N LEU A 7 -8.42 6.84 8.19
CA LEU A 7 -9.83 6.50 8.35
C LEU A 7 -10.27 6.76 9.78
N CYS A 8 -11.45 7.35 9.93
CA CYS A 8 -12.07 7.56 11.23
C CYS A 8 -12.44 6.21 11.89
N PRO A 9 -12.60 6.17 13.22
CA PRO A 9 -12.92 4.93 13.95
C PRO A 9 -14.18 4.23 13.42
N THR A 10 -15.22 4.99 13.09
CA THR A 10 -16.49 4.46 12.57
C THR A 10 -16.31 3.78 11.22
N HIS A 11 -15.66 4.45 10.26
CA HIS A 11 -15.39 3.85 8.94
C HIS A 11 -14.51 2.62 9.07
N ARG A 12 -13.50 2.66 9.92
CA ARG A 12 -12.62 1.51 10.15
C ARG A 12 -13.37 0.30 10.70
N GLY A 13 -14.22 0.49 11.71
CA GLY A 13 -15.02 -0.59 12.28
C GLY A 13 -16.01 -1.17 11.25
N TRP A 14 -16.61 -0.32 10.42
CA TRP A 14 -17.48 -0.79 9.35
C TRP A 14 -16.73 -1.59 8.28
N LEU A 15 -15.55 -1.14 7.84
CA LEU A 15 -14.74 -1.86 6.85
C LEU A 15 -14.21 -3.20 7.37
N ASP A 16 -13.89 -3.28 8.65
CA ASP A 16 -13.48 -4.53 9.31
C ASP A 16 -14.58 -5.60 9.19
N ALA A 17 -15.84 -5.19 9.37
CA ALA A 17 -17.01 -6.05 9.21
C ALA A 17 -17.45 -6.27 7.74
N ASN A 18 -16.88 -5.55 6.77
CA ASN A 18 -17.30 -5.57 5.37
C ASN A 18 -16.08 -5.71 4.42
N PRO A 19 -15.52 -6.93 4.26
CA PRO A 19 -14.34 -7.20 3.42
C PRO A 19 -14.42 -6.64 1.99
N GLU A 20 -15.56 -6.81 1.34
CA GLU A 20 -15.76 -6.34 -0.05
C GLU A 20 -15.66 -4.82 -0.12
N ALA A 21 -16.20 -4.12 0.88
CA ALA A 21 -16.10 -2.67 0.97
C ALA A 21 -14.66 -2.20 1.29
N ALA A 22 -13.92 -2.93 2.12
CA ALA A 22 -12.50 -2.69 2.34
C ALA A 22 -11.70 -2.87 1.04
N HIS A 23 -12.01 -3.89 0.24
CA HIS A 23 -11.39 -4.10 -1.07
C HIS A 23 -11.71 -2.97 -2.05
N ALA A 24 -12.99 -2.59 -2.17
CA ALA A 24 -13.42 -1.50 -3.04
C ALA A 24 -12.75 -0.17 -2.65
N LEU A 25 -12.67 0.12 -1.35
CA LEU A 25 -12.00 1.33 -0.84
C LEU A 25 -10.51 1.32 -1.14
N TRP A 26 -9.84 0.18 -0.94
CA TRP A 26 -8.42 0.04 -1.28
C TRP A 26 -8.19 0.35 -2.76
N GLN A 27 -8.97 -0.27 -3.64
CA GLN A 27 -8.83 -0.11 -5.08
C GLN A 27 -9.08 1.33 -5.53
N SER A 28 -10.20 1.92 -5.11
CA SER A 28 -10.56 3.29 -5.51
C SER A 28 -9.59 4.33 -4.96
N SER A 29 -9.16 4.18 -3.71
CA SER A 29 -8.23 5.12 -3.07
C SER A 29 -6.82 5.01 -3.67
N ARG A 30 -6.37 3.79 -3.98
CA ARG A 30 -5.09 3.59 -4.69
C ARG A 30 -5.12 4.23 -6.06
N GLN A 31 -6.17 3.97 -6.84
CA GLN A 31 -6.33 4.54 -8.18
C GLN A 31 -6.34 6.08 -8.11
N ARG A 32 -7.14 6.67 -7.22
CA ARG A 32 -7.21 8.13 -7.07
C ARG A 32 -5.89 8.73 -6.62
N SER A 33 -5.14 8.05 -5.76
CA SER A 33 -3.82 8.49 -5.33
C SER A 33 -2.82 8.55 -6.50
N LEU A 34 -2.89 7.61 -7.45
CA LEU A 34 -2.00 7.60 -8.61
C LEU A 34 -2.34 8.72 -9.59
N GLU A 35 -3.62 8.94 -9.84
CA GLU A 35 -4.09 10.09 -10.65
C GLU A 35 -3.61 11.42 -10.07
N LEU A 36 -3.79 11.62 -8.76
CA LEU A 36 -3.33 12.84 -8.08
C LEU A 36 -1.81 12.98 -8.06
N LEU A 37 -1.08 11.87 -8.05
CA LEU A 37 0.38 11.88 -8.18
C LEU A 37 0.80 12.37 -9.57
N GLU A 38 0.13 11.93 -10.64
CA GLU A 38 0.34 12.41 -12.01
C GLU A 38 -0.04 13.89 -12.16
N GLU A 39 -1.11 14.32 -11.48
CA GLU A 39 -1.54 15.73 -11.38
C GLU A 39 -0.61 16.59 -10.50
N GLN A 40 0.38 15.99 -9.83
CA GLN A 40 1.30 16.63 -8.87
C GLN A 40 0.63 17.22 -7.62
N ASP A 41 -0.63 16.84 -7.32
CA ASP A 41 -1.25 17.13 -6.03
C ASP A 41 -0.82 16.08 -5.00
N PHE A 42 0.44 16.18 -4.57
CA PHE A 42 1.07 15.24 -3.66
C PHE A 42 0.38 15.17 -2.29
N THR A 43 -0.22 16.28 -1.84
CA THR A 43 -0.92 16.33 -0.55
C THR A 43 -2.23 15.55 -0.61
N ALA A 44 -3.03 15.73 -1.67
CA ALA A 44 -4.25 14.95 -1.84
C ALA A 44 -3.91 13.47 -2.14
N ALA A 45 -2.88 13.22 -2.95
CA ALA A 45 -2.39 11.88 -3.22
C ALA A 45 -2.03 11.15 -1.91
N ALA A 46 -1.26 11.78 -1.02
CA ALA A 46 -0.88 11.20 0.27
C ALA A 46 -2.10 10.80 1.13
N ARG A 47 -3.18 11.61 1.12
CA ARG A 47 -4.42 11.29 1.86
C ARG A 47 -5.10 10.04 1.29
N HIS A 48 -5.21 9.94 -0.04
CA HIS A 48 -5.80 8.77 -0.70
C HIS A 48 -4.92 7.52 -0.53
N ALA A 49 -3.60 7.64 -0.63
CA ALA A 49 -2.67 6.55 -0.30
C ALA A 49 -2.83 6.09 1.17
N GLY A 50 -3.06 7.03 2.09
CA GLY A 50 -3.36 6.74 3.49
C GLY A 50 -4.61 5.89 3.69
N ALA A 51 -5.70 6.23 3.00
CA ALA A 51 -6.92 5.43 3.01
C ALA A 51 -6.70 4.03 2.42
N ALA A 52 -5.96 3.92 1.32
CA ALA A 52 -5.60 2.63 0.71
C ALA A 52 -4.74 1.78 1.65
N TYR A 53 -3.77 2.37 2.33
CA TYR A 53 -2.91 1.71 3.32
C TYR A 53 -3.73 1.10 4.46
N GLU A 54 -4.66 1.86 5.04
CA GLU A 54 -5.48 1.34 6.14
C GLU A 54 -6.47 0.26 5.66
N ALA A 55 -7.08 0.42 4.49
CA ALA A 55 -7.94 -0.60 3.90
C ALA A 55 -7.18 -1.90 3.62
N ALA A 56 -5.96 -1.82 3.08
CA ALA A 56 -5.11 -2.99 2.88
C ALA A 56 -4.70 -3.65 4.21
N GLY A 57 -4.45 -2.85 5.25
CA GLY A 57 -4.13 -3.36 6.59
C GLY A 57 -5.30 -4.11 7.25
N ILE A 58 -6.54 -3.66 7.00
CA ILE A 58 -7.75 -4.36 7.41
C ILE A 58 -7.84 -5.71 6.69
N LEU A 59 -7.77 -5.72 5.36
CA LEU A 59 -7.81 -6.95 4.55
C LEU A 59 -6.73 -7.96 4.97
N LEU A 60 -5.50 -7.50 5.20
CA LEU A 60 -4.40 -8.34 5.68
C LEU A 60 -4.66 -8.95 7.07
N SER A 61 -5.55 -8.36 7.86
CA SER A 61 -5.84 -8.78 9.23
C SER A 61 -7.10 -9.65 9.35
N GLN A 62 -7.83 -9.87 8.26
CA GLN A 62 -9.03 -10.73 8.27
C GLN A 62 -8.68 -12.20 8.47
N ASP A 63 -7.55 -12.64 7.92
CA ASP A 63 -7.07 -14.00 8.04
C ASP A 63 -5.78 -14.07 8.87
N ALA A 64 -5.67 -15.12 9.69
CA ALA A 64 -4.43 -15.42 10.42
C ALA A 64 -3.28 -15.81 9.46
N ALA A 65 -3.64 -16.34 8.28
CA ALA A 65 -2.73 -16.70 7.20
C ALA A 65 -3.18 -16.01 5.90
N PRO A 66 -2.94 -14.70 5.75
CA PRO A 66 -3.36 -13.95 4.58
C PRO A 66 -2.69 -14.50 3.33
N ALA A 67 -3.43 -14.56 2.22
CA ALA A 67 -2.89 -15.02 0.96
C ALA A 67 -1.93 -13.98 0.35
N ALA A 68 -1.18 -14.43 -0.66
CA ALA A 68 -0.19 -13.61 -1.35
C ALA A 68 -0.74 -12.26 -1.88
N PRO A 69 -1.96 -12.18 -2.43
CA PRO A 69 -2.53 -10.90 -2.88
C PRO A 69 -2.66 -9.87 -1.77
N GLU A 70 -3.10 -10.26 -0.58
CA GLU A 70 -3.32 -9.37 0.57
C GLU A 70 -1.98 -8.80 1.06
N ILE A 71 -0.94 -9.64 1.11
CA ILE A 71 0.44 -9.23 1.42
C ILE A 71 0.95 -8.23 0.37
N GLY A 72 0.71 -8.51 -0.92
CA GLY A 72 1.06 -7.61 -2.02
C GLY A 72 0.37 -6.26 -1.91
N ARG A 73 -0.96 -6.24 -1.75
CA ARG A 73 -1.76 -5.01 -1.62
C ARG A 73 -1.29 -4.12 -0.47
N PHE A 74 -0.98 -4.72 0.68
CA PHE A 74 -0.49 -3.97 1.84
C PHE A 74 0.91 -3.39 1.59
N THR A 75 1.79 -4.18 0.98
CA THR A 75 3.16 -3.72 0.68
C THR A 75 3.13 -2.62 -0.38
N ASP A 76 2.26 -2.71 -1.39
CA ASP A 76 2.12 -1.69 -2.44
C ASP A 76 1.58 -0.38 -1.87
N ALA A 77 0.54 -0.46 -1.03
CA ALA A 77 -0.05 0.72 -0.40
C ALA A 77 0.93 1.40 0.57
N THR A 78 1.71 0.61 1.31
CA THR A 78 2.75 1.13 2.21
C THR A 78 3.85 1.86 1.43
N ALA A 79 4.34 1.28 0.33
CA ALA A 79 5.39 1.89 -0.48
C ALA A 79 4.92 3.23 -1.09
N LEU A 80 3.71 3.25 -1.69
CA LEU A 80 3.12 4.46 -2.27
C LEU A 80 2.95 5.57 -1.21
N LEU A 81 2.39 5.23 -0.04
CA LEU A 81 2.21 6.20 1.04
C LEU A 81 3.55 6.70 1.58
N GLY A 82 4.52 5.81 1.79
CA GLY A 82 5.84 6.18 2.28
C GLY A 82 6.54 7.17 1.36
N GLU A 83 6.50 6.93 0.04
CA GLU A 83 7.07 7.84 -0.95
C GLU A 83 6.36 9.19 -0.99
N LEU A 84 5.02 9.20 -1.00
CA LEU A 84 4.23 10.43 -0.96
C LEU A 84 4.49 11.25 0.30
N LEU A 85 4.59 10.62 1.47
CA LEU A 85 4.92 11.29 2.72
C LEU A 85 6.33 11.92 2.68
N LEU A 86 7.30 11.27 2.04
CA LEU A 86 8.62 11.87 1.82
C LEU A 86 8.55 13.09 0.90
N ILE A 87 7.77 13.02 -0.19
CA ILE A 87 7.58 14.12 -1.14
C ILE A 87 6.99 15.35 -0.45
N VAL A 88 5.97 15.17 0.41
CA VAL A 88 5.34 16.29 1.14
C VAL A 88 6.11 16.74 2.39
N GLY A 89 7.29 16.16 2.66
CA GLY A 89 8.17 16.56 3.77
C GLY A 89 7.87 15.88 5.12
N GLU A 90 6.90 14.98 5.18
CA GLU A 90 6.44 14.25 6.37
C GLU A 90 7.33 13.02 6.68
N ARG A 91 8.64 13.26 6.86
CA ARG A 91 9.64 12.18 6.99
C ARG A 91 9.39 11.26 8.18
N GLU A 92 8.98 11.81 9.32
CA GLU A 92 8.70 10.99 10.51
C GLU A 92 7.46 10.13 10.29
N ALA A 93 6.44 10.65 9.60
CA ALA A 93 5.26 9.86 9.25
C ALA A 93 5.63 8.71 8.30
N ALA A 94 6.46 8.96 7.28
CA ALA A 94 6.96 7.93 6.36
C ALA A 94 7.71 6.82 7.13
N ARG A 95 8.57 7.21 8.07
CA ARG A 95 9.33 6.29 8.92
C ARG A 95 8.42 5.44 9.80
N LEU A 96 7.39 6.05 10.40
CA LEU A 96 6.40 5.34 11.22
C LEU A 96 5.56 4.35 10.41
N VAL A 97 5.13 4.72 9.19
CA VAL A 97 4.40 3.84 8.27
C VAL A 97 5.24 2.61 7.92
N ASN A 98 6.49 2.82 7.50
CA ASN A 98 7.40 1.73 7.15
C ASN A 98 7.70 0.81 8.34
N ALA A 99 7.99 1.39 9.52
CA ALA A 99 8.24 0.60 10.73
C ALA A 99 7.02 -0.25 11.14
N ALA A 100 5.81 0.33 11.06
CA ALA A 100 4.58 -0.41 11.36
C ALA A 100 4.34 -1.55 10.36
N ALA A 101 4.59 -1.31 9.07
CA ALA A 101 4.45 -2.31 8.04
C ALA A 101 5.45 -3.46 8.17
N ILE A 102 6.72 -3.15 8.44
CA ILE A 102 7.76 -4.15 8.70
C ILE A 102 7.39 -5.00 9.92
N SER A 103 6.99 -4.37 11.03
CA SER A 103 6.58 -5.10 12.23
C SER A 103 5.40 -6.04 11.96
N ARG A 104 4.43 -5.63 11.12
CA ARG A 104 3.32 -6.49 10.71
C ARG A 104 3.78 -7.66 9.84
N MET A 105 4.72 -7.44 8.93
CA MET A 105 5.29 -8.49 8.09
C MET A 105 6.14 -9.48 8.90
N GLU A 106 6.92 -9.01 9.87
CA GLU A 106 7.68 -9.88 10.78
C GLU A 106 6.77 -10.83 11.57
N GLN A 107 5.58 -10.39 11.99
CA GLN A 107 4.59 -11.27 12.62
C GLN A 107 4.14 -12.40 11.68
N LEU A 108 4.01 -12.13 10.38
CA LEU A 108 3.69 -13.15 9.37
C LEU A 108 4.87 -14.09 9.10
N LEU A 109 6.12 -13.61 9.22
CA LEU A 109 7.30 -14.47 9.13
C LEU A 109 7.37 -15.46 10.28
N VAL A 110 7.05 -15.00 11.50
CA VAL A 110 7.04 -15.87 12.70
C VAL A 110 5.98 -16.96 12.58
N SER A 111 4.84 -16.69 11.96
CA SER A 111 3.81 -17.71 11.69
C SER A 111 4.15 -18.65 10.53
N GLY A 112 5.24 -18.37 9.79
CA GLY A 112 5.70 -19.19 8.66
C GLY A 112 4.95 -18.97 7.35
N VAL A 113 4.00 -18.04 7.31
CA VAL A 113 3.15 -17.75 6.15
C VAL A 113 3.97 -17.08 5.05
N HIS A 114 3.93 -17.64 3.84
CA HIS A 114 4.55 -17.08 2.62
C HIS A 114 5.97 -16.50 2.82
N ARG A 115 6.82 -17.17 3.60
CA ARG A 115 8.12 -16.66 4.08
C ARG A 115 8.96 -15.93 3.01
N ARG A 116 9.08 -16.49 1.81
CA ARG A 116 9.84 -15.87 0.70
C ARG A 116 9.22 -14.55 0.24
N LEU A 117 7.90 -14.50 0.10
CA LEU A 117 7.17 -13.30 -0.31
C LEU A 117 7.29 -12.20 0.74
N VAL A 118 7.12 -12.55 2.01
CA VAL A 118 7.17 -11.58 3.12
C VAL A 118 8.58 -10.99 3.26
N LEU A 119 9.65 -11.80 3.09
CA LEU A 119 11.03 -11.29 3.06
C LEU A 119 11.24 -10.30 1.90
N ALA A 120 10.81 -10.63 0.69
CA ALA A 120 10.92 -9.73 -0.45
C ALA A 120 10.14 -8.42 -0.22
N CYS A 121 8.99 -8.47 0.46
CA CYS A 121 8.23 -7.28 0.84
C CYS A 121 8.98 -6.42 1.86
N CYS A 122 9.58 -7.02 2.89
CA CYS A 122 10.41 -6.30 3.86
C CYS A 122 11.61 -5.63 3.19
N GLU A 123 12.32 -6.32 2.29
CA GLU A 123 13.43 -5.76 1.52
C GLU A 123 12.99 -4.54 0.71
N ARG A 124 11.83 -4.61 0.05
CA ARG A 124 11.27 -3.48 -0.70
C ARG A 124 10.94 -2.28 0.20
N LEU A 125 10.43 -2.52 1.40
CA LEU A 125 10.11 -1.46 2.37
C LEU A 125 11.37 -0.84 2.99
N LEU A 126 12.43 -1.63 3.18
CA LEU A 126 13.73 -1.17 3.68
C LEU A 126 14.56 -0.46 2.60
N GLY A 127 14.34 -0.82 1.32
CA GLY A 127 15.19 -0.42 0.19
C GLY A 127 14.82 0.87 -0.54
N SER A 128 13.68 1.54 -0.28
CA SER A 128 13.31 2.73 -1.06
C SER A 128 13.70 4.04 -0.37
N PRO A 129 14.59 4.82 -1.02
CA PRO A 129 14.13 6.00 -1.73
C PRO A 129 14.50 5.93 -3.22
N ALA A 130 13.67 5.30 -4.05
CA ALA A 130 13.54 5.59 -5.49
C ALA A 130 12.60 4.60 -6.18
N GLY A 131 11.59 5.11 -6.88
CA GLY A 131 11.19 4.52 -8.16
C GLY A 131 9.79 3.95 -8.21
N ILE A 132 8.76 4.79 -8.15
CA ILE A 132 7.67 4.66 -9.11
C ILE A 132 8.24 5.09 -10.47
N THR A 133 8.96 4.19 -11.14
CA THR A 133 9.08 4.28 -12.59
C THR A 133 7.76 3.77 -13.16
N PRO A 134 7.03 4.57 -13.96
CA PRO A 134 5.88 4.06 -14.67
C PRO A 134 6.35 2.88 -15.52
N GLN A 135 5.73 1.73 -15.32
CA GLN A 135 6.03 0.54 -16.11
C GLN A 135 5.69 0.88 -17.57
N PRO A 136 6.65 0.81 -18.52
CA PRO A 136 6.33 1.07 -19.92
C PRO A 136 5.35 0.01 -20.38
N GLN A 137 4.15 0.42 -20.77
CA GLN A 137 3.18 -0.48 -21.38
C GLN A 137 3.80 -1.10 -22.64
N PRO A 138 3.56 -2.40 -22.91
CA PRO A 138 4.02 -3.02 -24.13
C PRO A 138 3.36 -2.32 -25.31
N VAL A 139 4.15 -1.62 -26.12
CA VAL A 139 3.72 -1.07 -27.40
C VAL A 139 3.15 -2.22 -28.26
N PRO A 140 1.92 -2.08 -28.81
CA PRO A 140 1.40 -3.09 -29.71
C PRO A 140 2.27 -3.14 -30.97
N VAL A 141 2.75 -4.33 -31.30
CA VAL A 141 3.44 -4.61 -32.56
C VAL A 141 2.43 -4.41 -33.69
N SER A 142 2.52 -3.28 -34.38
CA SER A 142 1.86 -3.08 -35.67
C SER A 142 2.47 -4.08 -36.66
N THR A 143 1.74 -5.16 -36.91
CA THR A 143 2.07 -6.11 -37.96
C THR A 143 1.65 -5.49 -39.29
N SER A 144 2.56 -4.78 -39.96
CA SER A 144 2.37 -4.40 -41.35
C SER A 144 2.51 -5.66 -42.21
N LEU A 145 1.39 -6.17 -42.71
CA LEU A 145 1.37 -7.14 -43.81
C LEU A 145 1.62 -6.38 -45.13
N HIS A 146 2.72 -6.73 -45.78
CA HIS A 146 2.92 -6.54 -47.22
C HIS A 146 2.32 -7.72 -47.98
#